data_AF-A0A2N3V393-F1
#
_entry.id   AF-A0A2N3V393-F1
#
_cell.length_a   1.000
_cell.length_b   1.000
_cell.length_c   1.000
_cell.angle_alpha   90.00
_cell.angle_beta   90.00
_cell.angle_gamma   90.00
#
_symmetry.space_group_name_H-M   'P 1'
#
loop_
_entity.id
_entity.type
_entity.pdbx_description
1 polymer ?
#
loop_
_entity_poly.entity_id
_entity_poly.type
_entity_poly.pdbx_seq_one_letter_code
_entity_poly.pdbx_strand_id
1 'polypeptide(L)'
;MMKPKAYCSLRFVTLLGSLATATLMGCGGKPGLPGHSYSSENAINMEIKSEPFGTAPNGQQVQLYTLTNASGMTVKVTNYGAIVTSIQTLDRDGNFGEVALGFDSVDGYIPNDPHFGGIVGRYANRIAKGKFTLDGQEYTLAVNDKPNHLHGGITGFDRVVWQAEPLQKQNAIRLTYVSKDGEEGYPGNLTVVVTYTLTGFNALKIDYEATTDKATPVNLTNHSYFNLSAGKEKDILNHIVKINADQFTASDETLIPTGELAPVKGTPYDFTTSTRVGDRIENLQGYGYDLNYVVRNGGDKLVHAATVEDPSTGRVMQVQTTQPGIQFYTAYHLDGTLTGHNNTTYNRYAGLCLEAQHFPDSPNQKSFPSTILRPGEKYSETTVYKFEVKE
;
A
#
# COMPACT_ATOMS: atom_id res chain seq x y z
N MET A 1 -38.34 -30.38 -38.18
CA MET A 1 -39.70 -30.09 -38.68
C MET A 1 -40.73 -30.74 -37.77
N MET A 2 -41.85 -30.03 -37.51
CA MET A 2 -43.20 -30.47 -37.09
C MET A 2 -43.41 -31.55 -36.00
N LYS A 3 -44.18 -31.18 -34.96
CA LYS A 3 -45.01 -32.05 -34.10
C LYS A 3 -46.32 -32.46 -34.84
N PRO A 4 -47.03 -33.50 -34.38
CA PRO A 4 -48.40 -33.30 -33.83
C PRO A 4 -48.60 -34.05 -32.49
N LYS A 5 -49.18 -33.47 -31.43
CA LYS A 5 -50.60 -33.19 -31.10
C LYS A 5 -51.38 -34.36 -30.43
N ALA A 6 -51.54 -34.17 -29.11
CA ALA A 6 -52.53 -34.62 -28.12
C ALA A 6 -53.83 -35.37 -28.54
N TYR A 7 -54.35 -36.15 -27.59
CA TYR A 7 -55.79 -36.37 -27.40
C TYR A 7 -56.22 -36.27 -25.92
N CYS A 8 -57.51 -35.97 -25.72
CA CYS A 8 -58.16 -35.62 -24.45
C CYS A 8 -58.95 -36.79 -23.85
N SER A 9 -59.16 -36.82 -22.53
CA SER A 9 -60.39 -37.39 -21.97
C SER A 9 -60.82 -36.67 -20.68
N LEU A 10 -62.13 -36.46 -20.56
CA LEU A 10 -62.80 -35.63 -19.56
C LEU A 10 -63.70 -36.51 -18.69
N ARG A 11 -63.80 -36.26 -17.37
CA ARG A 11 -64.97 -36.68 -16.57
C ARG A 11 -65.39 -35.60 -15.57
N PHE A 12 -66.64 -35.19 -15.69
CA PHE A 12 -67.41 -34.38 -14.74
C PHE A 12 -67.88 -35.23 -13.54
N VAL A 13 -67.94 -34.64 -12.33
CA VAL A 13 -69.04 -34.85 -11.34
C VAL A 13 -69.26 -33.57 -10.52
N THR A 14 -70.54 -33.27 -10.24
CA THR A 14 -71.12 -32.13 -9.49
C THR A 14 -71.64 -32.60 -8.11
N LEU A 15 -71.91 -31.80 -7.06
CA LEU A 15 -72.02 -30.34 -6.81
C LEU A 15 -71.76 -30.07 -5.29
N LEU A 16 -71.92 -28.83 -4.82
CA LEU A 16 -72.03 -28.35 -3.41
C LEU A 16 -70.69 -28.25 -2.62
N GLY A 17 -70.45 -27.22 -1.80
CA GLY A 17 -71.24 -26.00 -1.56
C GLY A 17 -71.22 -25.51 -0.10
N SER A 18 -70.22 -24.71 0.29
CA SER A 18 -70.25 -23.94 1.54
C SER A 18 -69.27 -22.75 1.50
N LEU A 19 -69.73 -21.58 1.96
CA LEU A 19 -68.89 -20.40 2.15
C LEU A 19 -67.97 -20.58 3.35
N ALA A 20 -66.68 -20.28 3.19
CA ALA A 20 -65.75 -20.00 4.28
C ALA A 20 -64.79 -18.88 3.86
N THR A 21 -64.61 -17.88 4.72
CA THR A 21 -63.81 -16.67 4.46
C THR A 21 -62.32 -16.98 4.35
N ALA A 22 -61.69 -16.55 3.26
CA ALA A 22 -60.27 -16.77 3.00
C ALA A 22 -59.38 -15.68 3.61
N THR A 23 -58.61 -16.02 4.64
CA THR A 23 -57.37 -15.31 5.01
C THR A 23 -56.18 -16.00 4.34
N LEU A 24 -55.55 -15.31 3.39
CA LEU A 24 -54.39 -15.84 2.66
C LEU A 24 -53.09 -15.64 3.45
N MET A 25 -52.65 -16.69 4.16
CA MET A 25 -51.23 -16.85 4.51
C MET A 25 -50.51 -17.56 3.35
N GLY A 26 -49.55 -16.87 2.73
CA GLY A 26 -48.66 -17.46 1.73
C GLY A 26 -47.31 -17.85 2.35
N CYS A 27 -46.92 -19.12 2.21
CA CYS A 27 -45.56 -19.59 2.52
C CYS A 27 -44.97 -20.29 1.29
N GLY A 28 -43.66 -20.14 1.05
CA GLY A 28 -42.98 -20.97 0.02
C GLY A 28 -41.78 -20.38 -0.73
N GLY A 29 -41.04 -19.41 -0.19
CA GLY A 29 -39.76 -18.97 -0.75
C GLY A 29 -38.56 -19.55 0.03
N LYS A 30 -37.58 -20.14 -0.67
CA LYS A 30 -36.33 -20.61 -0.03
C LYS A 30 -35.51 -19.41 0.47
N PRO A 31 -34.78 -19.51 1.60
CA PRO A 31 -33.97 -18.40 2.10
C PRO A 31 -32.79 -18.15 1.16
N GLY A 32 -32.73 -16.93 0.62
CA GLY A 32 -31.51 -16.41 0.00
C GLY A 32 -30.49 -16.02 1.07
N LEU A 33 -29.21 -16.01 0.70
CA LEU A 33 -28.14 -15.46 1.53
C LEU A 33 -28.45 -13.99 1.88
N PRO A 34 -28.15 -13.53 3.11
CA PRO A 34 -28.40 -12.14 3.48
C PRO A 34 -27.50 -11.20 2.67
N GLY A 35 -28.09 -10.51 1.71
CA GLY A 35 -27.46 -9.35 1.10
C GLY A 35 -27.37 -8.25 2.14
N HIS A 36 -26.16 -7.83 2.52
CA HIS A 36 -25.96 -6.67 3.39
C HIS A 36 -26.42 -5.40 2.68
N SER A 37 -27.68 -5.01 2.88
CA SER A 37 -28.16 -3.68 2.53
C SER A 37 -27.50 -2.66 3.46
N TYR A 38 -26.61 -1.84 2.91
CA TYR A 38 -26.13 -0.64 3.61
C TYR A 38 -27.32 0.27 3.92
N SER A 39 -27.62 0.46 5.21
CA SER A 39 -28.54 1.52 5.63
C SER A 39 -27.89 2.89 5.38
N SER A 40 -28.72 3.88 5.04
CA SER A 40 -28.26 5.25 4.79
C SER A 40 -27.63 5.93 6.02
N GLU A 41 -27.82 5.38 7.22
CA GLU A 41 -27.25 5.89 8.47
C GLU A 41 -25.73 5.62 8.58
N ASN A 42 -25.24 4.49 8.08
CA ASN A 42 -23.80 4.18 8.10
C ASN A 42 -22.97 5.03 7.13
N ALA A 43 -23.61 5.78 6.22
CA ALA A 43 -22.94 6.71 5.33
C ALA A 43 -22.64 8.08 5.99
N ILE A 44 -23.16 8.34 7.19
CA ILE A 44 -23.13 9.67 7.83
C ILE A 44 -21.76 10.00 8.46
N ASN A 45 -20.92 8.99 8.72
CA ASN A 45 -19.63 9.14 9.44
C ASN A 45 -18.38 9.07 8.54
N MET A 46 -18.51 9.09 7.21
CA MET A 46 -17.35 9.20 6.31
C MET A 46 -17.10 10.67 5.96
N GLU A 47 -15.91 11.17 6.31
CA GLU A 47 -15.59 12.59 6.17
C GLU A 47 -14.12 12.80 5.77
N ILE A 48 -13.90 13.74 4.83
CA ILE A 48 -12.59 14.31 4.55
C ILE A 48 -12.58 15.76 5.04
N LYS A 49 -11.69 16.09 5.97
CA LYS A 49 -11.39 17.46 6.40
C LYS A 49 -10.03 17.89 5.83
N SER A 50 -9.84 19.18 5.60
CA SER A 50 -8.53 19.73 5.23
C SER A 50 -8.15 20.94 6.08
N GLU A 51 -6.87 21.02 6.44
CA GLU A 51 -6.28 22.09 7.24
C GLU A 51 -4.88 22.46 6.73
N PRO A 52 -4.37 23.68 6.98
CA PRO A 52 -2.98 24.03 6.65
C PRO A 52 -1.98 23.19 7.46
N PHE A 53 -0.91 22.73 6.82
CA PHE A 53 0.14 21.89 7.42
C PHE A 53 1.53 22.55 7.44
N GLY A 54 1.68 23.67 6.72
CA GLY A 54 2.89 24.48 6.66
C GLY A 54 3.22 24.91 5.23
N THR A 55 4.50 25.15 4.96
CA THR A 55 4.98 25.65 3.66
C THR A 55 6.17 24.80 3.19
N ALA A 56 6.14 24.35 1.93
CA ALA A 56 7.22 23.58 1.32
C ALA A 56 8.46 24.47 1.03
N PRO A 57 9.65 23.90 0.79
CA PRO A 57 10.90 24.69 0.60
C PRO A 57 10.85 25.69 -0.56
N ASN A 58 9.96 25.48 -1.53
CA ASN A 58 9.74 26.36 -2.69
C ASN A 58 8.65 27.43 -2.45
N GLY A 59 8.14 27.58 -1.22
CA GLY A 59 7.13 28.56 -0.84
C GLY A 59 5.68 28.14 -1.09
N GLN A 60 5.43 26.96 -1.67
CA GLN A 60 4.06 26.46 -1.86
C GLN A 60 3.41 26.11 -0.51
N GLN A 61 2.14 26.49 -0.33
CA GLN A 61 1.36 26.11 0.85
C GLN A 61 1.04 24.61 0.80
N VAL A 62 1.14 23.96 1.96
CA VAL A 62 0.93 22.53 2.16
C VAL A 62 -0.31 22.33 3.03
N GLN A 63 -1.16 21.40 2.63
CA GLN A 63 -2.40 21.04 3.31
C GLN A 63 -2.31 19.62 3.87
N LEU A 64 -2.94 19.39 5.01
CA LEU A 64 -3.19 18.08 5.60
C LEU A 64 -4.65 17.71 5.37
N TYR A 65 -4.91 16.47 4.97
CA TYR A 65 -6.24 15.93 4.70
C TYR A 65 -6.49 14.76 5.63
N THR A 66 -7.48 14.90 6.51
CA THR A 66 -7.88 13.85 7.45
C THR A 66 -9.09 13.13 6.88
N LEU A 67 -8.93 11.84 6.56
CA LEU A 67 -10.00 10.94 6.14
C LEU A 67 -10.43 10.10 7.34
N THR A 68 -11.72 10.08 7.67
CA THR A 68 -12.30 9.20 8.70
C THR A 68 -13.32 8.26 8.06
N ASN A 69 -13.36 7.00 8.48
CA ASN A 69 -14.35 6.03 8.01
C ASN A 69 -15.49 5.79 9.01
N ALA A 70 -16.52 5.04 8.58
CA ALA A 70 -17.68 4.72 9.41
C ALA A 70 -17.36 3.94 10.71
N SER A 71 -16.18 3.32 10.81
CA SER A 71 -15.69 2.61 12.00
C SER A 71 -14.79 3.46 12.89
N GLY A 72 -14.58 4.74 12.56
CA GLY A 72 -13.73 5.68 13.30
C GLY A 72 -12.24 5.59 12.98
N MET A 73 -11.80 4.62 12.17
CA MET A 73 -10.42 4.59 11.66
C MET A 73 -10.15 5.89 10.91
N THR A 74 -9.00 6.50 11.19
CA THR A 74 -8.61 7.78 10.63
C THR A 74 -7.24 7.66 9.97
N VAL A 75 -7.11 8.23 8.77
CA VAL A 75 -5.84 8.33 8.04
C VAL A 75 -5.64 9.79 7.67
N LYS A 76 -4.43 10.32 7.91
CA LYS A 76 -4.06 11.66 7.43
C LYS A 76 -3.07 11.56 6.28
N VAL A 77 -3.32 12.36 5.25
CA VAL A 77 -2.47 12.47 4.05
C VAL A 77 -2.17 13.94 3.80
N THR A 78 -0.92 14.31 3.58
CA THR A 78 -0.57 15.67 3.13
C THR A 78 -0.26 15.69 1.64
N ASN A 79 -0.47 16.84 0.99
CA ASN A 79 -0.10 17.00 -0.42
C ASN A 79 1.40 17.29 -0.64
N TYR A 80 2.19 17.48 0.41
CA TYR A 80 3.65 17.35 0.30
C TYR A 80 4.02 15.87 0.23
N GLY A 81 4.79 15.47 -0.77
CA GLY A 81 5.21 14.08 -1.00
C GLY A 81 4.10 13.05 -1.21
N ALA A 82 2.84 13.49 -1.29
CA ALA A 82 1.66 12.65 -1.13
C ALA A 82 1.73 11.77 0.15
N ILE A 83 2.35 12.28 1.22
CA ILE A 83 2.74 11.51 2.42
C ILE A 83 1.51 11.09 3.24
N VAL A 84 1.47 9.82 3.66
CA VAL A 84 0.60 9.34 4.75
C VAL A 84 1.26 9.70 6.08
N THR A 85 0.71 10.68 6.81
CA THR A 85 1.33 11.22 8.04
C THR A 85 0.75 10.62 9.32
N SER A 86 -0.29 9.79 9.26
CA SER A 86 -0.96 9.20 10.43
C SER A 86 -1.94 8.12 10.01
N ILE A 87 -1.99 7.02 10.75
CA ILE A 87 -2.97 5.95 10.65
C ILE A 87 -3.39 5.56 12.07
N GLN A 88 -4.63 5.88 12.44
CA GLN A 88 -5.18 5.54 13.76
C GLN A 88 -6.20 4.42 13.65
N THR A 89 -5.93 3.29 14.33
CA THR A 89 -6.78 2.10 14.31
C THR A 89 -6.92 1.43 15.68
N LEU A 90 -8.01 0.68 15.87
CA LEU A 90 -8.39 0.03 17.14
C LEU A 90 -7.42 -1.08 17.54
N ASP A 91 -7.25 -1.31 18.85
CA ASP A 91 -6.72 -2.55 19.43
C ASP A 91 -7.85 -3.46 19.98
N ARG A 92 -7.49 -4.63 20.53
CA ARG A 92 -8.45 -5.57 21.15
C ARG A 92 -9.26 -5.00 22.31
N ASP A 93 -8.72 -3.97 22.97
CA ASP A 93 -9.34 -3.30 24.10
C ASP A 93 -10.25 -2.12 23.67
N GLY A 94 -10.38 -1.89 22.35
CA GLY A 94 -11.21 -0.83 21.77
C GLY A 94 -10.53 0.55 21.71
N ASN A 95 -9.21 0.64 21.89
CA ASN A 95 -8.48 1.91 21.87
C ASN A 95 -7.86 2.19 20.50
N PHE A 96 -8.10 3.39 19.97
CA PHE A 96 -7.36 3.89 18.82
C PHE A 96 -5.90 4.19 19.20
N GLY A 97 -4.98 3.81 18.33
CA GLY A 97 -3.56 4.12 18.47
C GLY A 97 -2.94 4.44 17.11
N GLU A 98 -1.95 5.34 17.12
CA GLU A 98 -1.16 5.72 15.96
C GLU A 98 -0.22 4.58 15.57
N VAL A 99 -0.38 4.02 14.38
CA VAL A 99 0.44 2.89 13.90
C VAL A 99 1.39 3.27 12.76
N ALA A 100 1.38 4.51 12.27
CA ALA A 100 2.37 5.03 11.35
C ALA A 100 3.42 5.89 12.08
N LEU A 101 4.69 5.79 11.68
CA LEU A 101 5.73 6.73 12.09
C LEU A 101 5.70 7.95 11.17
N GLY A 102 5.94 9.12 11.73
CA GLY A 102 5.91 10.40 11.02
C GLY A 102 6.03 11.59 11.97
N PHE A 103 5.74 12.78 11.46
CA PHE A 103 5.85 14.05 12.17
C PHE A 103 4.53 14.83 12.21
N ASP A 104 4.37 15.63 13.28
CA ASP A 104 3.19 16.46 13.54
C ASP A 104 3.12 17.74 12.68
N SER A 105 4.16 18.08 11.91
CA SER A 105 4.21 19.23 10.99
C SER A 105 5.04 18.92 9.74
N VAL A 106 4.86 19.72 8.68
CA VAL A 106 5.65 19.57 7.43
C VAL A 106 7.15 19.78 7.66
N ASP A 107 7.53 20.59 8.64
CA ASP A 107 8.92 20.88 8.98
C ASP A 107 9.68 19.63 9.46
N GLY A 108 9.00 18.62 9.99
CA GLY A 108 9.64 17.34 10.32
C GLY A 108 10.05 16.54 9.08
N TYR A 109 9.31 16.68 7.97
CA TYR A 109 9.59 16.01 6.70
C TYR A 109 10.67 16.73 5.86
N ILE A 110 11.25 17.82 6.36
CA ILE A 110 12.21 18.67 5.63
C ILE A 110 13.43 18.97 6.53
N PRO A 111 14.69 18.77 6.11
CA PRO A 111 15.18 18.21 4.84
C PRO A 111 15.70 16.76 4.97
N ASN A 112 15.63 16.15 6.16
CA ASN A 112 16.33 14.90 6.51
C ASN A 112 15.38 13.72 6.79
N ASP A 113 14.20 13.73 6.18
CA ASP A 113 13.24 12.64 6.29
C ASP A 113 13.74 11.36 5.59
N PRO A 114 13.72 10.18 6.26
CA PRO A 114 14.00 8.89 5.64
C PRO A 114 12.77 8.35 4.88
N HIS A 115 12.08 9.22 4.14
CA HIS A 115 10.88 8.93 3.34
C HIS A 115 9.65 8.47 4.16
N PHE A 116 9.44 8.95 5.40
CA PHE A 116 8.31 8.52 6.23
C PHE A 116 6.96 8.73 5.53
N GLY A 117 6.31 7.64 5.12
CA GLY A 117 4.95 7.66 4.56
C GLY A 117 4.82 8.25 3.15
N GLY A 118 5.92 8.68 2.53
CA GLY A 118 5.93 9.35 1.22
C GLY A 118 5.64 8.43 0.04
N ILE A 119 5.15 9.02 -1.06
CA ILE A 119 5.14 8.34 -2.37
C ILE A 119 6.53 8.44 -2.97
N VAL A 120 7.18 7.29 -3.10
CA VAL A 120 8.50 7.20 -3.71
C VAL A 120 8.35 7.04 -5.22
N GLY A 121 9.17 7.81 -5.95
CA GLY A 121 9.28 7.78 -7.40
C GLY A 121 10.21 8.89 -7.91
N ARG A 122 10.59 8.91 -9.19
CA ARG A 122 10.03 8.12 -10.31
C ARG A 122 10.31 6.61 -10.25
N TYR A 123 11.38 6.21 -9.56
CA TYR A 123 11.73 4.80 -9.35
C TYR A 123 11.99 4.49 -7.88
N ALA A 124 11.21 3.57 -7.31
CA ALA A 124 11.39 3.07 -5.96
C ALA A 124 12.55 2.09 -5.84
N ASN A 125 13.20 2.11 -4.67
CA ASN A 125 14.45 1.41 -4.37
C ASN A 125 15.60 1.83 -5.32
N ARG A 126 16.59 0.95 -5.54
CA ARG A 126 17.88 1.29 -6.14
C ARG A 126 17.95 1.09 -7.66
N ILE A 127 18.77 1.91 -8.32
CA ILE A 127 19.30 1.70 -9.68
C ILE A 127 20.82 1.73 -9.61
N ALA A 128 21.46 0.66 -10.11
CA ALA A 128 22.89 0.45 -10.02
C ALA A 128 23.69 1.60 -10.65
N LYS A 129 24.66 2.14 -9.91
CA LYS A 129 25.55 3.23 -10.34
C LYS A 129 24.84 4.52 -10.78
N GLY A 130 23.55 4.65 -10.49
CA GLY A 130 22.69 5.71 -11.02
C GLY A 130 22.63 5.72 -12.56
N LYS A 131 22.65 4.56 -13.21
CA LYS A 131 22.61 4.45 -14.67
C LYS A 131 21.68 3.35 -15.14
N PHE A 132 21.07 3.58 -16.30
CA PHE A 132 20.37 2.55 -17.07
C PHE A 132 20.46 2.85 -18.56
N THR A 133 20.18 1.85 -19.41
CA THR A 133 20.10 2.02 -20.87
C THR A 133 18.69 1.71 -21.35
N LEU A 134 18.08 2.65 -22.09
CA LEU A 134 16.75 2.50 -22.67
C LEU A 134 16.78 2.87 -24.15
N ASP A 135 16.24 1.98 -24.99
CA ASP A 135 16.20 2.12 -26.46
C ASP A 135 17.55 2.46 -27.12
N GLY A 136 18.65 1.98 -26.51
CA GLY A 136 20.03 2.19 -26.96
C GLY A 136 20.72 3.46 -26.43
N GLN A 137 20.02 4.30 -25.66
CA GLN A 137 20.57 5.49 -25.02
C GLN A 137 20.85 5.22 -23.53
N GLU A 138 22.06 5.59 -23.07
CA GLU A 138 22.39 5.60 -21.64
C GLU A 138 21.83 6.86 -20.96
N TYR A 139 21.24 6.69 -19.79
CA TYR A 139 20.77 7.75 -18.90
C TYR A 139 21.58 7.73 -17.61
N THR A 140 21.88 8.91 -17.06
CA THR A 140 22.58 9.08 -15.78
C THR A 140 21.68 9.86 -14.83
N LEU A 141 21.51 9.31 -13.63
CA LEU A 141 20.68 9.81 -12.54
C LEU A 141 21.57 10.34 -11.40
N ALA A 142 20.98 11.01 -10.42
CA ALA A 142 21.69 11.41 -9.21
C ALA A 142 22.20 10.19 -8.42
N VAL A 143 23.47 10.19 -8.02
CA VAL A 143 24.05 9.15 -7.14
C VAL A 143 23.91 9.61 -5.68
N ASN A 144 22.69 9.51 -5.17
CA ASN A 144 22.29 9.97 -3.83
C ASN A 144 22.56 8.93 -2.71
N ASP A 145 22.68 7.65 -3.05
CA ASP A 145 23.03 6.55 -2.12
C ASP A 145 24.29 5.82 -2.62
N LYS A 146 25.46 6.45 -2.45
CA LYS A 146 26.70 6.06 -3.14
C LYS A 146 27.06 4.58 -2.92
N PRO A 147 27.32 3.81 -4.00
CA PRO A 147 27.60 4.25 -5.37
C PRO A 147 26.36 4.35 -6.29
N ASN A 148 25.15 4.20 -5.77
CA ASN A 148 23.91 3.98 -6.51
C ASN A 148 22.94 5.19 -6.49
N HIS A 149 21.90 5.10 -7.31
CA HIS A 149 20.72 5.96 -7.22
C HIS A 149 19.65 5.25 -6.37
N LEU A 150 18.88 6.01 -5.59
CA LEU A 150 17.89 5.50 -4.65
C LEU A 150 16.62 6.37 -4.65
N HIS A 151 15.45 5.74 -4.60
CA HIS A 151 14.14 6.37 -4.31
C HIS A 151 13.81 7.61 -5.18
N GLY A 152 14.24 7.61 -6.45
CA GLY A 152 13.94 8.67 -7.41
C GLY A 152 14.89 9.86 -7.41
N GLY A 153 15.81 9.99 -6.44
CA GLY A 153 16.92 10.95 -6.49
C GLY A 153 17.02 11.93 -5.32
N ILE A 154 17.52 13.13 -5.58
CA ILE A 154 17.72 14.16 -4.54
C ILE A 154 16.36 14.74 -4.10
N THR A 155 15.52 15.07 -5.08
CA THR A 155 14.16 15.58 -4.91
C THR A 155 13.18 14.60 -5.53
N GLY A 156 13.05 13.42 -4.91
CA GLY A 156 12.07 12.42 -5.30
C GLY A 156 10.62 12.88 -5.11
N PHE A 157 9.68 12.03 -5.52
CA PHE A 157 8.24 12.28 -5.46
C PHE A 157 7.68 12.51 -4.04
N ASP A 158 8.43 12.10 -3.02
CA ASP A 158 8.22 12.33 -1.60
C ASP A 158 8.54 13.77 -1.16
N ARG A 159 9.23 14.56 -2.00
CA ARG A 159 9.76 15.89 -1.65
C ARG A 159 9.16 17.04 -2.44
N VAL A 160 8.10 16.78 -3.21
CA VAL A 160 7.41 17.75 -4.08
C VAL A 160 5.96 17.99 -3.62
N VAL A 161 5.38 19.13 -4.00
CA VAL A 161 3.97 19.43 -3.70
C VAL A 161 3.08 18.93 -4.83
N TRP A 162 2.17 18.01 -4.49
CA TRP A 162 1.16 17.42 -5.36
C TRP A 162 -0.09 18.30 -5.43
N GLN A 163 -0.79 18.27 -6.56
CA GLN A 163 -2.13 18.85 -6.69
C GLN A 163 -3.16 17.89 -6.06
N ALA A 164 -3.84 18.33 -5.01
CA ALA A 164 -4.81 17.51 -4.27
C ALA A 164 -6.27 17.80 -4.66
N GLU A 165 -7.06 16.74 -4.84
CA GLU A 165 -8.50 16.74 -5.11
C GLU A 165 -9.21 15.78 -4.12
N PRO A 166 -9.87 16.30 -3.07
CA PRO A 166 -10.70 15.49 -2.18
C PRO A 166 -11.96 14.97 -2.89
N LEU A 167 -12.15 13.65 -2.87
CA LEU A 167 -13.27 12.93 -3.49
C LEU A 167 -14.24 12.45 -2.40
N GLN A 168 -14.92 13.39 -1.72
CA GLN A 168 -15.76 13.13 -0.52
C GLN A 168 -16.65 11.89 -0.62
N LYS A 169 -17.37 11.71 -1.75
CA LYS A 169 -18.31 10.60 -1.96
C LYS A 169 -17.66 9.20 -2.00
N GLN A 170 -16.35 9.14 -2.21
CA GLN A 170 -15.56 7.91 -2.27
C GLN A 170 -14.76 7.69 -0.98
N ASN A 171 -14.80 8.65 -0.04
CA ASN A 171 -13.85 8.76 1.08
C ASN A 171 -12.39 8.59 0.62
N ALA A 172 -12.02 9.36 -0.41
CA ALA A 172 -10.72 9.28 -1.07
C ALA A 172 -10.12 10.65 -1.34
N ILE A 173 -8.81 10.73 -1.44
CA ILE A 173 -8.06 11.89 -1.94
C ILE A 173 -7.25 11.47 -3.16
N ARG A 174 -7.42 12.20 -4.26
CA ARG A 174 -6.57 12.09 -5.44
C ARG A 174 -5.47 13.14 -5.39
N LEU A 175 -4.25 12.72 -5.67
CA LEU A 175 -3.05 13.54 -5.74
C LEU A 175 -2.44 13.39 -7.13
N THR A 176 -2.21 14.50 -7.82
CA THR A 176 -1.62 14.51 -9.17
C THR A 176 -0.30 15.28 -9.18
N TYR A 177 0.71 14.72 -9.83
CA TYR A 177 2.00 15.36 -10.07
C TYR A 177 2.43 15.17 -11.53
N VAL A 178 3.09 16.18 -12.10
CA VAL A 178 3.65 16.12 -13.45
C VAL A 178 5.16 16.28 -13.33
N SER A 179 5.83 15.13 -13.29
CA SER A 179 7.29 15.01 -13.30
C SER A 179 7.78 15.33 -14.72
N LYS A 180 8.67 16.30 -14.87
CA LYS A 180 9.07 16.80 -16.19
C LYS A 180 10.11 15.92 -16.89
N ASP A 181 10.20 16.04 -18.22
CA ASP A 181 11.31 15.48 -19.01
C ASP A 181 12.66 16.01 -18.48
N GLY A 182 13.54 15.08 -18.10
CA GLY A 182 14.86 15.37 -17.49
C GLY A 182 14.87 15.53 -15.97
N GLU A 183 13.72 15.46 -15.29
CA GLU A 183 13.64 15.57 -13.83
C GLU A 183 14.39 14.40 -13.15
N GLU A 184 15.30 14.72 -12.22
CA GLU A 184 16.27 13.78 -11.60
C GLU A 184 17.08 12.91 -12.61
N GLY A 185 17.09 13.29 -13.90
CA GLY A 185 17.75 12.58 -15.00
C GLY A 185 16.86 11.63 -15.80
N TYR A 186 15.57 11.51 -15.48
CA TYR A 186 14.64 10.60 -16.15
C TYR A 186 14.07 11.16 -17.47
N PRO A 187 13.97 10.38 -18.56
CA PRO A 187 13.36 10.82 -19.82
C PRO A 187 11.84 10.92 -19.74
N GLY A 188 11.25 11.82 -20.50
CA GLY A 188 9.80 11.95 -20.66
C GLY A 188 9.12 12.73 -19.54
N ASN A 189 8.09 13.48 -19.90
CA ASN A 189 7.12 13.95 -18.94
C ASN A 189 6.31 12.75 -18.45
N LEU A 190 6.13 12.62 -17.14
CA LEU A 190 5.31 11.59 -16.51
C LEU A 190 4.22 12.26 -15.69
N THR A 191 2.96 12.08 -16.10
CA THR A 191 1.81 12.46 -15.28
C THR A 191 1.49 11.29 -14.38
N VAL A 192 1.56 11.52 -13.07
CA VAL A 192 1.30 10.51 -12.04
C VAL A 192 0.07 10.92 -11.24
N VAL A 193 -0.80 9.96 -10.97
CA VAL A 193 -1.99 10.11 -10.13
C VAL A 193 -1.93 9.04 -9.05
N VAL A 194 -1.96 9.46 -7.79
CA VAL A 194 -2.10 8.58 -6.62
C VAL A 194 -3.45 8.84 -5.99
N THR A 195 -4.26 7.80 -5.77
CA THR A 195 -5.54 7.92 -5.08
C THR A 195 -5.52 7.09 -3.81
N TYR A 196 -5.56 7.76 -2.65
CA TYR A 196 -5.77 7.12 -1.37
C TYR A 196 -7.27 7.03 -1.08
N THR A 197 -7.79 5.83 -0.84
CA THR A 197 -9.19 5.57 -0.46
C THR A 197 -9.24 4.91 0.90
N LEU A 198 -9.90 5.54 1.87
CA LEU A 198 -10.13 4.95 3.18
C LEU A 198 -11.51 4.28 3.22
N THR A 199 -11.50 2.96 3.08
CA THR A 199 -12.73 2.16 2.99
C THR A 199 -13.46 2.05 4.34
N GLY A 200 -14.77 1.76 4.29
CA GLY A 200 -15.58 1.44 5.48
C GLY A 200 -15.29 0.08 6.16
N PHE A 201 -14.20 -0.59 5.78
CA PHE A 201 -13.75 -1.88 6.36
C PHE A 201 -12.29 -1.81 6.83
N ASN A 202 -11.89 -0.65 7.37
CA ASN A 202 -10.55 -0.38 7.92
C ASN A 202 -9.40 -0.71 6.97
N ALA A 203 -9.58 -0.47 5.66
CA ALA A 203 -8.51 -0.60 4.68
C ALA A 203 -8.19 0.73 4.01
N LEU A 204 -6.90 1.09 4.03
CA LEU A 204 -6.30 2.14 3.21
C LEU A 204 -5.88 1.51 1.88
N LYS A 205 -6.61 1.84 0.81
CA LYS A 205 -6.28 1.45 -0.56
C LYS A 205 -5.54 2.60 -1.24
N ILE A 206 -4.43 2.28 -1.89
CA ILE A 206 -3.61 3.20 -2.68
C ILE A 206 -3.64 2.70 -4.12
N ASP A 207 -4.18 3.51 -5.02
CA ASP A 207 -4.10 3.28 -6.47
C ASP A 207 -3.06 4.22 -7.08
N TYR A 208 -2.20 3.68 -7.93
CA TYR A 208 -1.16 4.40 -8.64
C TYR A 208 -1.45 4.31 -10.14
N GLU A 209 -1.57 5.46 -10.80
CA GLU A 209 -1.69 5.53 -12.25
C GLU A 209 -0.62 6.44 -12.83
N ALA A 210 -0.05 6.09 -13.99
CA ALA A 210 0.82 7.02 -14.71
C ALA A 210 0.75 6.87 -16.25
N THR A 211 1.00 7.98 -16.94
CA THR A 211 1.15 8.05 -18.41
C THR A 211 2.30 8.96 -18.78
N THR A 212 2.93 8.71 -19.94
CA THR A 212 4.14 9.42 -20.38
C THR A 212 4.16 9.74 -21.87
N ASP A 213 4.96 10.74 -22.26
CA ASP A 213 5.21 11.14 -23.65
C ASP A 213 6.51 10.58 -24.26
N LYS A 214 7.38 9.95 -23.46
CA LYS A 214 8.56 9.18 -23.91
C LYS A 214 8.72 7.92 -23.08
N ALA A 215 9.39 6.90 -23.59
CA ALA A 215 9.66 5.70 -22.79
C ALA A 215 10.48 6.06 -21.54
N THR A 216 10.07 5.57 -20.36
CA THR A 216 10.73 5.85 -19.08
C THR A 216 10.56 4.69 -18.10
N PRO A 217 11.52 4.40 -17.22
CA PRO A 217 11.27 3.53 -16.08
C PRO A 217 10.31 4.21 -15.09
N VAL A 218 9.39 3.42 -14.54
CA VAL A 218 8.43 3.80 -13.49
C VAL A 218 8.33 2.65 -12.49
N ASN A 219 8.53 2.95 -11.21
CA ASN A 219 8.28 2.02 -10.10
C ASN A 219 7.82 2.86 -8.91
N LEU A 220 6.55 2.76 -8.53
CA LEU A 220 5.94 3.61 -7.50
C LEU A 220 5.52 2.78 -6.29
N THR A 221 5.81 3.30 -5.10
CA THR A 221 5.38 2.69 -3.83
C THR A 221 5.11 3.76 -2.78
N ASN A 222 4.61 3.35 -1.62
CA ASN A 222 4.42 4.18 -0.45
C ASN A 222 5.32 3.66 0.68
N HIS A 223 6.17 4.53 1.22
CA HIS A 223 7.22 4.18 2.18
C HIS A 223 6.76 4.42 3.64
N SER A 224 5.52 4.03 3.97
CA SER A 224 5.03 4.05 5.35
C SER A 224 5.79 3.07 6.24
N TYR A 225 6.24 3.58 7.39
CA TYR A 225 6.81 2.79 8.47
C TYR A 225 5.72 2.50 9.48
N PHE A 226 5.50 1.22 9.79
CA PHE A 226 4.43 0.77 10.67
C PHE A 226 4.96 0.27 12.02
N ASN A 227 4.29 0.63 13.11
CA ASN A 227 4.43 -0.04 14.40
C ASN A 227 3.05 -0.27 15.03
N LEU A 228 2.52 -1.49 14.84
CA LEU A 228 1.19 -1.87 15.31
C LEU A 228 1.01 -1.82 16.86
N SER A 229 2.08 -1.76 17.65
CA SER A 229 1.96 -1.58 19.11
C SER A 229 1.43 -0.20 19.50
N ALA A 230 1.47 0.78 18.58
CA ALA A 230 1.11 2.17 18.80
C ALA A 230 1.78 2.79 20.05
N GLY A 231 3.08 2.54 20.21
CA GLY A 231 3.87 3.04 21.32
C GLY A 231 3.76 2.26 22.64
N LYS A 232 2.99 1.15 22.68
CA LYS A 232 3.04 0.20 23.82
C LYS A 232 4.42 -0.50 23.90
N GLU A 233 5.04 -0.76 22.74
CA GLU A 233 6.41 -1.26 22.62
C GLU A 233 7.32 -0.20 21.98
N LYS A 234 8.64 -0.28 22.24
CA LYS A 234 9.64 0.67 21.72
C LYS A 234 10.10 0.38 20.29
N ASP A 235 9.91 -0.87 19.85
CA ASP A 235 10.40 -1.39 18.59
C ASP A 235 9.44 -2.45 18.02
N ILE A 236 9.74 -2.94 16.82
CA ILE A 236 8.95 -3.97 16.13
C ILE A 236 9.49 -5.40 16.28
N LEU A 237 10.46 -5.66 17.17
CA LEU A 237 11.10 -6.97 17.27
C LEU A 237 10.14 -8.06 17.75
N ASN A 238 9.07 -7.69 18.47
CA ASN A 238 8.00 -8.58 18.91
C ASN A 238 6.88 -8.79 17.89
N HIS A 239 6.84 -8.03 16.79
CA HIS A 239 5.85 -8.23 15.74
C HIS A 239 6.04 -9.58 15.06
N ILE A 240 4.92 -10.23 14.73
CA ILE A 240 4.89 -11.48 14.00
C ILE A 240 4.59 -11.16 12.53
N VAL A 241 5.52 -11.51 11.65
CA VAL A 241 5.43 -11.26 10.21
C VAL A 241 5.25 -12.59 9.47
N LYS A 242 4.44 -12.56 8.42
CA LYS A 242 4.34 -13.61 7.41
C LYS A 242 4.33 -12.98 6.03
N ILE A 243 5.21 -13.43 5.13
CA ILE A 243 5.30 -12.95 3.75
C ILE A 243 4.95 -14.10 2.81
N ASN A 244 4.06 -13.83 1.84
CA ASN A 244 3.60 -14.78 0.84
C ASN A 244 4.60 -14.87 -0.32
N ALA A 245 5.83 -15.29 -0.03
CA ALA A 245 6.95 -15.34 -0.98
C ALA A 245 7.88 -16.54 -0.69
N ASP A 246 8.25 -17.29 -1.73
CA ASP A 246 9.20 -18.41 -1.63
C ASP A 246 10.65 -18.00 -1.98
N GLN A 247 10.81 -16.81 -2.56
CA GLN A 247 12.08 -16.29 -3.06
C GLN A 247 12.25 -14.80 -2.72
N PHE A 248 13.49 -14.33 -2.72
CA PHE A 248 13.87 -12.92 -2.62
C PHE A 248 14.93 -12.60 -3.67
N THR A 249 15.09 -11.32 -4.03
CA THR A 249 16.20 -10.89 -4.90
C THR A 249 17.49 -10.81 -4.09
N ALA A 250 18.46 -11.69 -4.37
CA ALA A 250 19.75 -11.67 -3.67
C ALA A 250 20.60 -10.48 -4.15
N SER A 251 21.16 -9.71 -3.21
CA SER A 251 21.89 -8.47 -3.47
C SER A 251 23.38 -8.55 -3.12
N ASP A 252 24.15 -7.63 -3.70
CA ASP A 252 25.55 -7.35 -3.33
C ASP A 252 25.68 -6.46 -2.08
N GLU A 253 26.91 -6.19 -1.66
CA GLU A 253 27.24 -5.33 -0.52
C GLU A 253 26.79 -3.86 -0.66
N THR A 254 26.34 -3.45 -1.85
CA THR A 254 25.76 -2.12 -2.13
C THR A 254 24.24 -2.15 -2.24
N LEU A 255 23.62 -3.29 -1.86
CA LEU A 255 22.19 -3.56 -1.89
C LEU A 255 21.59 -3.55 -3.32
N ILE A 256 22.41 -3.78 -4.34
CA ILE A 256 21.94 -3.99 -5.72
C ILE A 256 21.67 -5.48 -5.96
N PRO A 257 20.50 -5.87 -6.50
CA PRO A 257 20.26 -7.25 -6.89
C PRO A 257 21.27 -7.77 -7.90
N THR A 258 21.76 -8.98 -7.64
CA THR A 258 22.66 -9.74 -8.53
C THR A 258 21.97 -10.28 -9.80
N GLY A 259 20.64 -10.22 -9.84
CA GLY A 259 19.79 -10.90 -10.82
C GLY A 259 19.30 -12.29 -10.35
N GLU A 260 19.84 -12.82 -9.24
CA GLU A 260 19.39 -14.10 -8.66
C GLU A 260 18.11 -13.95 -7.82
N LEU A 261 17.16 -14.87 -8.03
CA LEU A 261 15.99 -15.05 -7.16
C LEU A 261 16.24 -16.23 -6.20
N ALA A 262 16.89 -15.96 -5.07
CA ALA A 262 17.30 -16.97 -4.11
C ALA A 262 16.10 -17.47 -3.27
N PRO A 263 16.04 -18.76 -2.89
CA PRO A 263 14.97 -19.29 -2.05
C PRO A 263 15.08 -18.77 -0.60
N VAL A 264 13.96 -18.40 0.01
CA VAL A 264 13.95 -18.01 1.44
C VAL A 264 14.14 -19.21 2.37
N LYS A 265 13.71 -20.41 1.93
CA LYS A 265 13.60 -21.60 2.78
C LYS A 265 14.94 -22.02 3.37
N GLY A 266 14.99 -22.15 4.70
CA GLY A 266 16.19 -22.55 5.43
C GLY A 266 17.22 -21.42 5.64
N THR A 267 16.85 -20.18 5.30
CA THR A 267 17.64 -18.98 5.59
C THR A 267 17.00 -18.16 6.73
N PRO A 268 17.69 -17.17 7.32
CA PRO A 268 17.08 -16.21 8.23
C PRO A 268 15.86 -15.49 7.63
N TYR A 269 15.78 -15.35 6.31
CA TYR A 269 14.74 -14.65 5.55
C TYR A 269 13.42 -15.44 5.39
N ASP A 270 13.29 -16.65 5.96
CA ASP A 270 12.08 -17.47 5.79
C ASP A 270 10.87 -16.98 6.63
N PHE A 271 10.12 -16.01 6.09
CA PHE A 271 8.82 -15.57 6.62
C PHE A 271 7.63 -16.28 5.96
N THR A 272 7.80 -17.45 5.31
CA THR A 272 6.67 -18.18 4.71
C THR A 272 5.65 -18.64 5.76
N THR A 273 6.10 -18.81 7.00
CA THR A 273 5.31 -19.01 8.21
C THR A 273 5.41 -17.79 9.12
N SER A 274 4.35 -17.55 9.91
CA SER A 274 4.32 -16.51 10.94
C SER A 274 5.52 -16.65 11.89
N THR A 275 6.43 -15.68 11.81
CA THR A 275 7.71 -15.66 12.53
C THR A 275 7.88 -14.30 13.19
N ARG A 276 8.38 -14.24 14.43
CA ARG A 276 8.63 -12.97 15.11
C ARG A 276 9.89 -12.33 14.52
N VAL A 277 9.85 -11.03 14.23
CA VAL A 277 10.96 -10.32 13.53
C VAL A 277 12.30 -10.52 14.22
N GLY A 278 12.33 -10.41 15.54
CA GLY A 278 13.54 -10.58 16.36
C GLY A 278 14.14 -11.99 16.38
N ASP A 279 13.40 -13.04 16.00
CA ASP A 279 13.86 -14.44 16.17
C ASP A 279 15.15 -14.79 15.42
N ARG A 280 15.43 -14.09 14.32
CA ARG A 280 16.56 -14.40 13.42
C ARG A 280 17.40 -13.19 13.04
N ILE A 281 17.04 -11.99 13.50
CA ILE A 281 17.66 -10.72 13.08
C ILE A 281 19.14 -10.62 13.47
N GLU A 282 19.55 -11.28 14.55
CA GLU A 282 20.95 -11.35 15.01
C GLU A 282 21.87 -12.14 14.06
N ASN A 283 21.30 -12.98 13.18
CA ASN A 283 22.05 -13.74 12.18
C ASN A 283 22.37 -12.92 10.91
N LEU A 284 21.95 -11.66 10.86
CA LEU A 284 22.07 -10.80 9.68
C LEU A 284 23.27 -9.86 9.82
N GLN A 285 24.05 -9.73 8.74
CA GLN A 285 25.05 -8.65 8.66
C GLN A 285 24.33 -7.30 8.70
N GLY A 286 24.83 -6.36 9.50
CA GLY A 286 24.17 -5.06 9.73
C GLY A 286 22.98 -5.09 10.70
N TYR A 287 22.55 -6.28 11.14
CA TYR A 287 21.45 -6.49 12.09
C TYR A 287 20.10 -5.93 11.61
N GLY A 288 19.64 -6.28 10.41
CA GLY A 288 18.30 -5.89 9.96
C GLY A 288 17.90 -6.52 8.65
N TYR A 289 16.60 -6.51 8.35
CA TYR A 289 16.08 -6.91 7.04
C TYR A 289 15.98 -5.66 6.16
N ASP A 290 16.43 -5.77 4.90
CA ASP A 290 16.20 -4.82 3.80
C ASP A 290 16.20 -5.62 2.48
N LEU A 291 15.14 -6.41 2.24
CA LEU A 291 15.08 -7.31 1.08
C LEU A 291 13.75 -7.19 0.34
N ASN A 292 13.83 -7.22 -1.00
CA ASN A 292 12.67 -7.40 -1.87
C ASN A 292 12.31 -8.90 -1.98
N TYR A 293 11.13 -9.25 -1.49
CA TYR A 293 10.54 -10.58 -1.59
C TYR A 293 9.72 -10.71 -2.88
N VAL A 294 9.80 -11.87 -3.54
CA VAL A 294 9.04 -12.18 -4.75
C VAL A 294 7.64 -12.64 -4.37
N VAL A 295 6.63 -11.77 -4.57
CA VAL A 295 5.25 -12.02 -4.13
C VAL A 295 4.62 -13.15 -4.95
N ARG A 296 4.14 -14.19 -4.27
CA ARG A 296 3.58 -15.40 -4.89
C ARG A 296 2.28 -15.06 -5.65
N ASN A 297 2.34 -15.13 -6.98
CA ASN A 297 1.31 -14.70 -7.93
C ASN A 297 1.06 -13.18 -7.99
N GLY A 298 2.04 -12.35 -7.59
CA GLY A 298 2.02 -10.91 -7.86
C GLY A 298 2.35 -10.60 -9.33
N GLY A 299 2.16 -9.34 -9.75
CA GLY A 299 2.41 -8.82 -11.10
C GLY A 299 1.17 -8.73 -11.99
N ASP A 300 0.17 -9.61 -11.81
CA ASP A 300 -1.02 -9.69 -12.69
C ASP A 300 -2.33 -9.20 -12.07
N LYS A 301 -2.46 -9.35 -10.74
CA LYS A 301 -3.75 -9.19 -10.03
C LYS A 301 -3.52 -8.92 -8.55
N LEU A 302 -4.54 -8.34 -7.89
CA LEU A 302 -4.50 -8.10 -6.45
C LEU A 302 -4.41 -9.43 -5.67
N VAL A 303 -3.26 -9.67 -5.04
CA VAL A 303 -2.99 -10.85 -4.19
C VAL A 303 -2.60 -10.42 -2.78
N HIS A 304 -2.80 -11.32 -1.81
CA HIS A 304 -2.30 -11.12 -0.46
C HIS A 304 -0.77 -11.31 -0.44
N ALA A 305 -0.02 -10.29 -0.01
CA ALA A 305 1.44 -10.27 -0.02
C ALA A 305 2.04 -10.52 1.37
N ALA A 306 1.46 -9.96 2.43
CA ALA A 306 1.97 -10.13 3.79
C ALA A 306 0.89 -9.97 4.87
N THR A 307 1.17 -10.50 6.05
CA THR A 307 0.48 -10.20 7.31
C THR A 307 1.50 -9.77 8.36
N VAL A 308 1.16 -8.75 9.14
CA VAL A 308 1.88 -8.31 10.33
C VAL A 308 0.91 -8.33 11.51
N GLU A 309 1.32 -8.88 12.64
CA GLU A 309 0.55 -8.92 13.88
C GLU A 309 1.42 -8.36 15.03
N ASP A 310 0.85 -7.50 15.87
CA ASP A 310 1.42 -7.21 17.19
C ASP A 310 0.62 -7.98 18.27
N PRO A 311 1.24 -8.96 18.96
CA PRO A 311 0.56 -9.69 20.02
C PRO A 311 0.09 -8.82 21.20
N SER A 312 0.77 -7.70 21.50
CA SER A 312 0.48 -6.87 22.68
C SER A 312 -0.84 -6.10 22.56
N THR A 313 -1.20 -5.66 21.35
CA THR A 313 -2.46 -4.97 21.04
C THR A 313 -3.50 -5.83 20.33
N GLY A 314 -3.08 -6.94 19.70
CA GLY A 314 -3.96 -7.73 18.83
C GLY A 314 -4.22 -7.06 17.48
N ARG A 315 -3.55 -5.95 17.16
CA ARG A 315 -3.65 -5.33 15.83
C ARG A 315 -3.00 -6.23 14.79
N VAL A 316 -3.72 -6.42 13.69
CA VAL A 316 -3.27 -7.15 12.51
C VAL A 316 -3.34 -6.22 11.30
N MET A 317 -2.28 -6.17 10.51
CA MET A 317 -2.24 -5.52 9.21
C MET A 317 -2.06 -6.58 8.13
N GLN A 318 -3.01 -6.70 7.21
CA GLN A 318 -2.86 -7.47 5.97
C GLN A 318 -2.49 -6.54 4.82
N VAL A 319 -1.50 -6.93 4.03
CA VAL A 319 -1.09 -6.24 2.81
C VAL A 319 -1.55 -7.03 1.59
N GLN A 320 -2.27 -6.37 0.69
CA GLN A 320 -2.58 -6.90 -0.65
C GLN A 320 -1.99 -5.98 -1.70
N THR A 321 -1.51 -6.53 -2.83
CA THR A 321 -0.98 -5.72 -3.93
C THR A 321 -1.11 -6.40 -5.28
N THR A 322 -1.11 -5.62 -6.36
CA THR A 322 -0.89 -6.08 -7.74
C THR A 322 0.59 -6.22 -8.09
N GLN A 323 1.48 -5.56 -7.35
CA GLN A 323 2.93 -5.53 -7.60
C GLN A 323 3.57 -6.95 -7.52
N PRO A 324 4.66 -7.21 -8.28
CA PRO A 324 5.34 -8.51 -8.25
C PRO A 324 6.25 -8.70 -7.04
N GLY A 325 6.66 -7.61 -6.37
CA GLY A 325 7.59 -7.63 -5.23
C GLY A 325 7.09 -6.83 -4.03
N ILE A 326 7.73 -7.06 -2.88
CA ILE A 326 7.53 -6.28 -1.66
C ILE A 326 8.85 -6.12 -0.90
N GLN A 327 9.30 -4.88 -0.68
CA GLN A 327 10.43 -4.60 0.21
C GLN A 327 9.97 -4.82 1.65
N PHE A 328 10.71 -5.63 2.41
CA PHE A 328 10.57 -5.68 3.86
C PHE A 328 11.83 -5.08 4.49
N TYR A 329 11.66 -3.91 5.10
CA TYR A 329 12.72 -3.15 5.76
C TYR A 329 12.37 -2.91 7.23
N THR A 330 13.30 -3.19 8.15
CA THR A 330 13.06 -3.07 9.61
C THR A 330 13.66 -1.82 10.25
N ALA A 331 13.73 -0.70 9.51
CA ALA A 331 14.14 0.60 10.05
C ALA A 331 15.46 0.60 10.85
N TYR A 332 16.43 -0.26 10.48
CA TYR A 332 17.60 -0.51 11.33
C TYR A 332 18.66 0.61 11.26
N HIS A 333 18.52 1.53 10.30
CA HIS A 333 19.30 2.76 10.20
C HIS A 333 18.79 3.91 11.07
N LEU A 334 17.58 3.83 11.64
CA LEU A 334 17.13 4.82 12.61
C LEU A 334 18.03 4.74 13.86
N ASP A 335 18.40 5.91 14.40
CA ASP A 335 19.47 6.05 15.41
C ASP A 335 19.04 6.83 16.66
N GLY A 336 17.77 7.24 16.75
CA GLY A 336 17.25 8.04 17.85
C GLY A 336 17.46 9.55 17.70
N THR A 337 17.96 10.04 16.57
CA THR A 337 18.05 11.50 16.30
C THR A 337 16.72 12.13 15.89
N LEU A 338 15.80 11.35 15.33
CA LEU A 338 14.48 11.81 14.89
C LEU A 338 13.45 11.66 16.02
N THR A 339 12.66 12.72 16.22
CA THR A 339 11.52 12.74 17.15
C THR A 339 10.26 13.04 16.36
N GLY A 340 9.33 12.08 16.33
CA GLY A 340 8.06 12.16 15.63
C GLY A 340 6.87 12.40 16.55
N HIS A 341 5.72 11.88 16.13
CA HIS A 341 4.43 12.02 16.81
C HIS A 341 4.49 11.91 18.33
N ASN A 342 3.79 12.81 19.02
CA ASN A 342 3.70 12.84 20.48
C ASN A 342 5.07 12.89 21.19
N ASN A 343 6.07 13.51 20.55
CA ASN A 343 7.45 13.59 21.02
C ASN A 343 8.12 12.20 21.21
N THR A 344 7.79 11.25 20.34
CA THR A 344 8.34 9.89 20.37
C THR A 344 9.66 9.83 19.58
N THR A 345 10.75 9.43 20.24
CA THR A 345 12.06 9.25 19.60
C THR A 345 12.13 7.94 18.82
N TYR A 346 12.40 8.03 17.51
CA TYR A 346 12.48 6.87 16.63
C TYR A 346 13.90 6.29 16.60
N ASN A 347 14.08 5.21 17.37
CA ASN A 347 15.31 4.44 17.47
C ASN A 347 15.36 3.34 16.40
N ARG A 348 16.49 2.62 16.34
CA ARG A 348 16.65 1.40 15.55
C ARG A 348 15.46 0.46 15.79
N TYR A 349 14.87 -0.06 14.71
CA TYR A 349 13.67 -0.91 14.72
C TYR A 349 12.38 -0.24 15.24
N ALA A 350 12.27 1.09 15.28
CA ALA A 350 11.04 1.75 15.73
C ALA A 350 9.80 1.43 14.87
N GLY A 351 9.99 0.99 13.62
CA GLY A 351 8.93 0.59 12.69
C GLY A 351 9.43 -0.41 11.63
N LEU A 352 8.53 -0.90 10.78
CA LEU A 352 8.83 -1.70 9.59
C LEU A 352 8.12 -1.16 8.35
N CYS A 353 8.75 -1.27 7.18
CA CYS A 353 8.15 -0.95 5.88
C CYS A 353 7.74 -2.23 5.15
N LEU A 354 6.68 -2.14 4.35
CA LEU A 354 6.18 -3.18 3.46
C LEU A 354 5.85 -2.59 2.08
N GLU A 355 6.89 -2.08 1.41
CA GLU A 355 6.77 -1.34 0.15
C GLU A 355 6.48 -2.30 -1.00
N ALA A 356 5.23 -2.41 -1.42
CA ALA A 356 4.88 -3.17 -2.61
C ALA A 356 5.38 -2.46 -3.88
N GLN A 357 6.18 -3.14 -4.69
CA GLN A 357 6.96 -2.54 -5.79
C GLN A 357 7.36 -3.56 -6.87
N HIS A 358 7.84 -3.09 -8.02
CA HIS A 358 8.69 -3.88 -8.90
C HIS A 358 10.10 -4.05 -8.27
N PHE A 359 10.82 -5.07 -8.71
CA PHE A 359 12.12 -5.42 -8.13
C PHE A 359 13.15 -4.28 -8.28
N PRO A 360 14.07 -4.09 -7.31
CA PRO A 360 15.13 -3.12 -7.46
C PRO A 360 16.00 -3.42 -8.70
N ASP A 361 16.54 -2.36 -9.31
CA ASP A 361 17.40 -2.43 -10.51
C ASP A 361 16.81 -3.12 -11.77
N SER A 362 15.48 -3.35 -11.84
CA SER A 362 14.80 -3.88 -13.06
C SER A 362 15.20 -3.21 -14.39
N PRO A 363 15.46 -1.87 -14.49
CA PRO A 363 15.96 -1.24 -15.70
C PRO A 363 17.27 -1.82 -16.26
N ASN A 364 18.08 -2.47 -15.41
CA ASN A 364 19.33 -3.13 -15.78
C ASN A 364 19.21 -4.67 -15.78
N GLN A 365 18.19 -5.23 -15.13
CA GLN A 365 18.00 -6.68 -14.91
C GLN A 365 16.97 -7.28 -15.88
N LYS A 366 17.42 -7.74 -17.05
CA LYS A 366 16.55 -8.27 -18.13
C LYS A 366 15.69 -9.48 -17.76
N SER A 367 16.01 -10.19 -16.68
CA SER A 367 15.25 -11.32 -16.14
C SER A 367 14.11 -10.90 -15.20
N PHE A 368 14.07 -9.65 -14.76
CA PHE A 368 13.07 -9.13 -13.83
C PHE A 368 11.84 -8.57 -14.57
N PRO A 369 10.69 -8.41 -13.88
CA PRO A 369 9.53 -7.72 -14.43
C PRO A 369 9.90 -6.31 -14.93
N SER A 370 9.48 -6.00 -16.15
CA SER A 370 9.80 -4.74 -16.83
C SER A 370 9.11 -3.55 -16.16
N THR A 371 9.89 -2.55 -15.81
CA THR A 371 9.42 -1.26 -15.27
C THR A 371 9.31 -0.16 -16.32
N ILE A 372 9.52 -0.46 -17.60
CA ILE A 372 9.50 0.55 -18.68
C ILE A 372 8.06 0.80 -19.11
N LEU A 373 7.57 2.03 -18.89
CA LEU A 373 6.33 2.56 -19.43
C LEU A 373 6.59 3.28 -20.75
N ARG A 374 5.78 3.04 -21.78
CA ARG A 374 5.89 3.68 -23.11
C ARG A 374 4.67 4.57 -23.43
N PRO A 375 4.80 5.51 -24.39
CA PRO A 375 3.69 6.34 -24.81
C PRO A 375 2.52 5.53 -25.36
N GLY A 376 1.31 5.82 -24.90
CA GLY A 376 0.08 5.08 -25.23
C GLY A 376 -0.23 3.91 -24.28
N GLU A 377 0.71 3.51 -23.43
CA GLU A 377 0.47 2.58 -22.32
C GLU A 377 0.00 3.33 -21.07
N LYS A 378 -0.51 2.59 -20.08
CA LYS A 378 -0.89 3.11 -18.76
C LYS A 378 -0.27 2.23 -17.67
N TYR A 379 0.53 2.84 -16.79
CA TYR A 379 0.91 2.22 -15.52
C TYR A 379 -0.31 2.21 -14.60
N SER A 380 -0.58 1.08 -13.95
CA SER A 380 -1.73 0.91 -13.06
C SER A 380 -1.42 -0.14 -12.00
N GLU A 381 -1.19 0.30 -10.77
CA GLU A 381 -0.90 -0.57 -9.62
C GLU A 381 -1.81 -0.24 -8.44
N THR A 382 -2.07 -1.22 -7.58
CA THR A 382 -2.88 -1.08 -6.37
C THR A 382 -2.18 -1.74 -5.19
N THR A 383 -2.14 -1.06 -4.04
CA THR A 383 -1.75 -1.64 -2.74
C THR A 383 -2.84 -1.37 -1.71
N VAL A 384 -3.11 -2.33 -0.83
CA VAL A 384 -4.13 -2.22 0.22
C VAL A 384 -3.53 -2.63 1.56
N TYR A 385 -3.52 -1.71 2.51
CA TYR A 385 -3.23 -1.96 3.92
C TYR A 385 -4.55 -2.09 4.67
N LYS A 386 -4.96 -3.32 5.00
CA LYS A 386 -6.17 -3.61 5.76
C LYS A 386 -5.83 -3.87 7.22
N PHE A 387 -6.49 -3.16 8.13
CA PHE A 387 -6.32 -3.29 9.57
C PHE A 387 -7.49 -4.06 10.17
N GLU A 388 -7.14 -5.04 11.00
CA GLU A 388 -8.06 -5.92 11.71
C GLU A 388 -7.61 -6.03 13.17
N VAL A 389 -8.51 -6.55 14.01
CA VAL A 389 -8.25 -6.83 15.42
C VAL A 389 -8.45 -8.33 15.63
N LYS A 390 -7.49 -8.96 16.31
CA LYS A 390 -7.49 -10.35 16.73
C LYS A 390 -7.62 -10.37 18.25
N GLU A 391 -8.64 -11.09 18.73
CA GLU A 391 -8.90 -11.30 20.16
C GLU A 391 -7.67 -11.88 20.88
#